data_AF-A0A1C5L3W3-F1
#
_entry.id   AF-A0A1C5L3W3-F1
#
_cell.length_a   1.000
_cell.length_b   1.000
_cell.length_c   1.000
_cell.angle_alpha   90.00
_cell.angle_beta   90.00
_cell.angle_gamma   90.00
#
_symmetry.space_group_name_H-M   'P 1'
#
loop_
_entity.id
_entity.type
_entity.pdbx_description
1 polymer ?
#
loop_
_entity_poly.entity_id
_entity_poly.type
_entity_poly.pdbx_seq_one_letter_code
_entity_poly.pdbx_strand_id
1 'polypeptide(L)'
;MTPMRTTEDFKKEVFDVNPNFEILSEYNGLRKKITRKCKVCGDVREVQARMLLDNRGCQACVASKRGAEKRKSPIQFSTELFEVNPNIELLSEYTTNNARVHCRCKLDGHEWNGIPHTLLDGHGCPECYRRIANRRTEDEFLKEMRERFPTIHVLSKYVRVAVKVDFACDVCGYHWTAIPDTILNNKNSGCPKCAGRAHILESEMIERLRTVSPSVEYLSGYKNILSHANFKCKKCGYKWSTAVNSVLGGHGCPKCCSSHGEEKVCNYLDSHGIDYIREYRFKDCKNERQLPFDFYIPSKNTCIEYDGQQHFMPVRFSKSVTESDSISTYKSQQKKDSLKTEYCNHNGIKLIRIPYTDFDNVENILDKHFS
;
A
#
# COMPACT_ATOMS: atom_id res chain seq x y z
N MET A 1 90.31 -21.77 22.12
CA MET A 1 89.12 -21.54 21.28
C MET A 1 88.16 -22.68 21.54
N THR A 2 86.99 -22.42 22.13
CA THR A 2 85.96 -23.45 22.33
C THR A 2 85.45 -23.88 20.95
N PRO A 3 85.38 -25.19 20.63
CA PRO A 3 84.91 -25.63 19.32
C PRO A 3 83.49 -25.11 19.07
N MET A 4 83.25 -24.55 17.87
CA MET A 4 81.91 -24.14 17.48
C MET A 4 81.02 -25.38 17.38
N ARG A 5 79.90 -25.37 18.10
CA ARG A 5 78.89 -26.43 18.04
C ARG A 5 78.38 -26.60 16.60
N THR A 6 78.37 -27.82 16.11
CA THR A 6 77.75 -28.14 14.82
C THR A 6 76.22 -28.21 14.96
N THR A 7 75.50 -28.20 13.83
CA THR A 7 74.04 -28.40 13.82
C THR A 7 73.63 -29.74 14.44
N GLU A 8 74.42 -30.80 14.22
CA GLU A 8 74.13 -32.12 14.78
C GLU A 8 74.39 -32.20 16.29
N ASP A 9 75.44 -31.52 16.78
CA ASP A 9 75.69 -31.41 18.22
C ASP A 9 74.56 -30.63 18.91
N PHE A 10 74.11 -29.52 18.31
CA PHE A 10 73.01 -28.74 18.84
C PHE A 10 71.68 -29.52 18.83
N LYS A 11 71.41 -30.32 17.81
CA LYS A 11 70.24 -31.22 17.77
C LYS A 11 70.25 -32.22 18.92
N LYS A 12 71.41 -32.82 19.23
CA LYS A 12 71.56 -33.75 20.37
C LYS A 12 71.30 -33.04 21.70
N GLU A 13 71.92 -31.88 21.92
CA GLU A 13 71.69 -31.10 23.14
C GLU A 13 70.22 -30.71 23.34
N VAL A 14 69.52 -30.30 22.27
CA VAL A 14 68.09 -29.99 22.34
C VAL A 14 67.27 -31.26 22.59
N PHE A 15 67.64 -32.40 22.01
CA PHE A 15 66.95 -33.66 22.25
C PHE A 15 67.07 -34.12 23.71
N ASP A 16 68.24 -33.95 24.33
CA ASP A 16 68.49 -34.31 25.72
C ASP A 16 67.67 -33.46 26.70
N VAL A 17 67.48 -32.17 26.41
CA VAL A 17 66.69 -31.25 27.24
C VAL A 17 65.18 -31.34 26.93
N ASN A 18 64.83 -31.45 25.65
CA ASN A 18 63.44 -31.44 25.18
C ASN A 18 63.26 -32.36 23.96
N PRO A 19 63.04 -33.67 24.20
CA PRO A 19 62.98 -34.68 23.12
C PRO A 19 61.80 -34.49 22.15
N ASN A 20 60.83 -33.66 22.56
CA ASN A 20 59.63 -33.33 21.81
C ASN A 20 59.84 -32.22 20.76
N PHE A 21 61.03 -31.64 20.67
CA PHE A 21 61.38 -30.71 19.59
C PHE A 21 62.19 -31.41 18.50
N GLU A 22 61.88 -31.02 17.26
CA GLU A 22 62.60 -31.39 16.05
C GLU A 22 63.13 -30.11 15.41
N ILE A 23 64.43 -30.05 15.15
CA ILE A 23 65.08 -28.87 14.55
C ILE A 23 65.06 -29.01 13.02
N LEU A 24 64.46 -28.03 12.34
CA LEU A 24 64.24 -28.03 10.89
C LEU A 24 65.21 -27.15 10.11
N SER A 25 65.93 -26.23 10.76
CA SER A 25 66.88 -25.33 10.09
C SER A 25 68.29 -25.47 10.66
N GLU A 26 69.29 -24.98 9.91
CA GLU A 26 70.69 -25.00 10.34
C GLU A 26 70.95 -24.13 11.57
N TYR A 27 71.88 -24.58 12.41
CA TYR A 27 72.29 -23.86 13.61
C TYR A 27 73.41 -22.87 13.29
N ASN A 28 73.14 -21.58 13.54
CA ASN A 28 74.07 -20.47 13.26
C ASN A 28 74.49 -19.70 14.53
N GLY A 29 74.35 -20.32 15.71
CA GLY A 29 74.72 -19.75 17.00
C GLY A 29 73.55 -19.50 17.97
N LEU A 30 73.84 -19.48 19.27
CA LEU A 30 72.84 -19.44 20.36
C LEU A 30 71.87 -18.25 20.32
N ARG A 31 72.32 -17.07 19.86
CA ARG A 31 71.47 -15.87 19.75
C ARG A 31 70.79 -15.74 18.39
N LYS A 32 71.12 -16.61 17.44
CA LYS A 32 70.47 -16.64 16.13
C LYS A 32 69.18 -17.45 16.22
N LYS A 33 68.30 -17.16 15.27
CA LYS A 33 67.03 -17.84 15.15
C LYS A 33 67.20 -19.21 14.53
N ILE A 34 66.37 -20.15 14.94
CA ILE A 34 66.32 -21.52 14.45
C ILE A 34 64.85 -21.98 14.41
N THR A 35 64.49 -22.72 13.37
CA THR A 35 63.15 -23.23 13.16
C THR A 35 63.02 -24.60 13.81
N ARG A 36 61.98 -24.76 14.64
CA ARG A 36 61.70 -25.99 15.38
C ARG A 36 60.24 -26.41 15.23
N LYS A 37 60.01 -27.71 15.11
CA LYS A 37 58.69 -28.35 15.13
C LYS A 37 58.47 -29.08 16.45
N CYS A 38 57.32 -28.90 17.07
CA CYS A 38 56.92 -29.72 18.21
C CYS A 38 56.31 -31.03 17.71
N LYS A 39 56.84 -32.17 18.15
CA LYS A 39 56.34 -33.51 17.78
C LYS A 39 54.96 -33.81 18.36
N VAL A 40 54.56 -33.11 19.43
CA VAL A 40 53.28 -33.34 20.14
C VAL A 40 52.11 -32.63 19.47
N CYS A 41 52.25 -31.32 19.18
CA CYS A 41 51.17 -30.51 18.59
C CYS A 41 51.41 -30.11 17.13
N GLY A 42 52.56 -30.44 16.55
CA GLY A 42 52.93 -30.07 15.20
C GLY A 42 53.33 -28.60 15.01
N ASP A 43 53.27 -27.75 16.05
CA ASP A 43 53.60 -26.33 15.99
C ASP A 43 55.02 -26.11 15.45
N VAL A 44 55.13 -25.38 14.34
CA VAL A 44 56.41 -24.96 13.74
C VAL A 44 56.63 -23.48 14.03
N ARG A 45 57.75 -23.15 14.68
CA ARG A 45 58.10 -21.76 14.98
C ARG A 45 59.58 -21.50 14.85
N GLU A 46 59.87 -20.26 14.53
CA GLU A 46 61.20 -19.70 14.58
C GLU A 46 61.46 -19.11 15.98
N VAL A 47 62.50 -19.61 16.66
CA VAL A 47 62.87 -19.20 18.03
C VAL A 47 64.37 -18.96 18.13
N GLN A 48 64.84 -18.25 19.16
CA GLN A 48 66.29 -18.17 19.41
C GLN A 48 66.83 -19.53 19.86
N ALA A 49 67.95 -19.98 19.30
CA ALA A 49 68.51 -21.30 19.58
C ALA A 49 68.74 -21.56 21.08
N ARG A 50 69.23 -20.56 21.84
CA ARG A 50 69.39 -20.68 23.30
C ARG A 50 68.12 -21.06 24.06
N MET A 51 66.94 -20.66 23.58
CA MET A 51 65.66 -20.90 24.25
C MET A 51 65.24 -22.38 24.22
N LEU A 52 65.83 -23.17 23.32
CA LEU A 52 65.57 -24.60 23.20
C LEU A 52 66.40 -25.45 24.15
N LEU A 53 67.45 -24.85 24.73
CA LEU A 53 68.28 -25.45 25.79
C LEU A 53 67.79 -25.09 27.19
N ASP A 54 66.87 -24.13 27.29
CA ASP A 54 66.11 -23.91 28.51
C ASP A 54 65.07 -25.04 28.61
N ASN A 55 64.85 -25.62 29.79
CA ASN A 55 63.86 -26.68 30.05
C ASN A 55 62.38 -26.17 29.95
N ARG A 56 62.10 -25.34 28.93
CA ARG A 56 60.79 -24.75 28.64
C ARG A 56 60.12 -25.57 27.55
N GLY A 57 58.95 -26.15 27.86
CA GLY A 57 58.14 -26.90 26.92
C GLY A 57 57.56 -26.06 25.78
N CYS A 58 56.83 -26.72 24.87
CA CYS A 58 56.13 -26.05 23.78
C CYS A 58 55.03 -25.11 24.31
N GLN A 59 55.16 -23.82 24.04
CA GLN A 59 54.20 -22.80 24.48
C GLN A 59 52.80 -23.01 23.89
N ALA A 60 52.69 -23.57 22.67
CA ALA A 60 51.41 -23.90 22.07
C ALA A 60 50.70 -25.03 22.83
N CYS A 61 51.42 -26.08 23.23
CA CYS A 61 50.88 -27.15 24.08
C CYS A 61 50.41 -26.63 25.44
N VAL A 62 51.19 -25.74 26.07
CA VAL A 62 50.84 -25.14 27.38
C VAL A 62 49.58 -24.28 27.24
N ALA A 63 49.50 -23.44 26.21
CA ALA A 63 48.31 -22.62 25.95
C ALA A 63 47.07 -23.47 25.65
N SER A 64 47.23 -24.56 24.89
CA SER A 64 46.14 -25.50 24.57
C SER A 64 45.61 -26.20 25.83
N LYS A 65 46.48 -26.70 26.71
CA LYS A 65 46.08 -27.30 28.00
C LYS A 65 45.33 -26.30 28.89
N ARG A 66 45.89 -25.10 29.07
CA ARG A 66 45.24 -24.03 29.85
C ARG A 66 43.89 -23.61 29.27
N GLY A 67 43.76 -23.63 27.94
CA GLY A 67 42.50 -23.35 27.24
C GLY A 67 41.45 -24.44 27.45
N ALA A 68 41.86 -25.71 27.49
CA ALA A 68 40.98 -26.84 27.77
C ALA A 68 40.48 -26.82 29.21
N GLU A 69 41.34 -26.52 30.19
CA GLU A 69 40.98 -26.43 31.62
C GLU A 69 39.96 -25.32 31.90
N LYS A 70 40.00 -24.21 31.15
CA LYS A 70 39.09 -23.07 31.32
C LYS A 70 37.80 -23.20 30.52
N ARG A 71 37.67 -24.19 29.64
CA ARG A 71 36.49 -24.33 28.79
C ARG A 71 35.33 -24.88 29.62
N LYS A 72 34.24 -24.12 29.65
CA LYS A 72 32.99 -24.55 30.29
C LYS A 72 32.48 -25.84 29.64
N SER A 73 31.96 -26.75 30.45
CA SER A 73 31.22 -27.91 29.93
C SER A 73 29.83 -27.49 29.45
N PRO A 74 29.15 -28.29 28.61
CA PRO A 74 27.78 -28.02 28.20
C PRO A 74 26.81 -27.88 29.39
N ILE A 75 27.00 -28.71 30.42
CA ILE A 75 26.20 -28.69 31.65
C ILE A 75 26.42 -27.38 32.41
N GLN A 76 27.68 -26.97 32.59
CA GLN A 76 28.02 -25.70 33.24
C GLN A 76 27.40 -24.51 32.50
N PHE A 77 27.56 -24.47 31.17
CA PHE A 77 26.95 -23.42 30.35
C PHE A 77 25.43 -23.37 30.49
N SER A 78 24.74 -24.52 30.41
CA SER A 78 23.28 -24.57 30.53
C SER A 78 22.77 -24.10 31.90
N THR A 79 23.54 -24.39 32.97
CA THR A 79 23.20 -23.97 34.34
C THR A 79 23.34 -22.45 34.49
N GLU A 80 24.49 -21.90 34.08
CA GLU A 80 24.72 -20.44 34.13
C GLU A 80 23.73 -19.67 33.24
N LEU A 81 23.39 -20.20 32.07
CA LEU A 81 22.41 -19.57 31.18
C LEU A 81 21.02 -19.52 31.80
N PHE A 82 20.61 -20.58 32.50
CA PHE A 82 19.32 -20.63 33.18
C PHE A 82 19.24 -19.62 34.33
N GLU A 83 20.34 -19.39 35.06
CA GLU A 83 20.42 -18.37 36.10
C GLU A 83 20.30 -16.94 35.53
N VAL A 84 20.93 -16.68 34.38
CA VAL A 84 20.88 -15.37 33.72
C VAL A 84 19.51 -15.11 33.07
N ASN A 85 18.97 -16.10 32.35
CA ASN A 85 17.70 -15.97 31.67
C ASN A 85 16.95 -17.32 31.60
N PRO A 86 16.01 -17.58 32.53
CA PRO A 86 15.27 -18.86 32.58
C PRO A 86 14.31 -19.04 31.39
N ASN A 87 14.07 -18.00 30.61
CA ASN A 87 13.18 -18.01 29.45
C ASN A 87 13.85 -18.48 28.16
N ILE A 88 15.14 -18.83 28.20
CA ILE A 88 15.86 -19.39 27.05
C ILE A 88 15.88 -20.91 27.18
N GLU A 89 15.55 -21.60 26.10
CA GLU A 89 15.67 -23.05 25.93
C GLU A 89 16.72 -23.35 24.86
N LEU A 90 17.69 -24.23 25.15
CA LEU A 90 18.72 -24.63 24.20
C LEU A 90 18.22 -25.81 23.36
N LEU A 91 18.26 -25.65 22.04
CA LEU A 91 17.88 -26.68 21.05
C LEU A 91 19.09 -27.37 20.42
N SER A 92 20.29 -26.80 20.56
CA SER A 92 21.54 -27.42 20.11
C SER A 92 22.53 -27.55 21.25
N GLU A 93 23.50 -28.46 21.09
CA GLU A 93 24.59 -28.61 22.04
C GLU A 93 25.54 -27.40 22.04
N TYR A 94 26.05 -27.08 23.22
CA TYR A 94 27.11 -26.09 23.38
C TYR A 94 28.49 -26.73 23.12
N THR A 95 29.33 -26.06 22.33
CA THR A 95 30.70 -26.50 22.05
C THR A 95 31.74 -25.52 22.59
N THR A 96 31.62 -24.24 22.24
CA THR A 96 32.55 -23.18 22.66
C THR A 96 31.82 -21.84 22.81
N ASN A 97 32.41 -20.89 23.55
CA ASN A 97 31.80 -19.59 23.83
C ASN A 97 31.54 -18.69 22.60
N ASN A 98 32.14 -19.02 21.45
CA ASN A 98 32.03 -18.25 20.21
C ASN A 98 31.23 -19.01 19.14
N ALA A 99 30.98 -20.31 19.33
CA ALA A 99 30.14 -21.08 18.44
C ALA A 99 28.67 -20.81 18.78
N ARG A 100 27.87 -20.49 17.76
CA ARG A 100 26.45 -20.20 17.97
C ARG A 100 25.72 -21.43 18.49
N VAL A 101 24.78 -21.20 19.41
CA VAL A 101 23.85 -22.20 19.92
C VAL A 101 22.44 -21.85 19.47
N HIS A 102 21.70 -22.86 19.03
CA HIS A 102 20.31 -22.72 18.65
C HIS A 102 19.44 -22.64 19.91
N CYS A 103 18.63 -21.60 20.00
CA CYS A 103 17.85 -21.24 21.17
C CYS A 103 16.37 -21.05 20.80
N ARG A 104 15.47 -21.31 21.75
CA ARG A 104 14.05 -20.99 21.70
C ARG A 104 13.63 -20.16 22.90
N CYS A 105 12.77 -19.18 22.66
CA CYS A 105 12.26 -18.30 23.70
C CYS A 105 10.99 -18.91 24.27
N LYS A 106 10.93 -19.12 25.58
CA LYS A 106 9.74 -19.66 26.25
C LYS A 106 8.57 -18.69 26.29
N LEU A 107 8.80 -17.39 26.07
CA LEU A 107 7.76 -16.35 26.14
C LEU A 107 6.99 -16.17 24.83
N ASP A 108 7.69 -16.17 23.69
CA ASP A 108 7.09 -15.91 22.37
C ASP A 108 7.32 -17.05 21.36
N GLY A 109 8.01 -18.11 21.76
CA GLY A 109 8.30 -19.28 20.90
C GLY A 109 9.35 -19.02 19.82
N HIS A 110 9.94 -17.82 19.75
CA HIS A 110 10.88 -17.47 18.69
C HIS A 110 12.18 -18.28 18.81
N GLU A 111 12.66 -18.81 17.70
CA GLU A 111 13.92 -19.57 17.60
C GLU A 111 15.01 -18.74 16.93
N TRP A 112 16.21 -18.72 17.51
CA TRP A 112 17.35 -17.95 16.97
C TRP A 112 18.68 -18.63 17.28
N ASN A 113 19.75 -18.16 16.62
CA ASN A 113 21.12 -18.60 16.87
C ASN A 113 21.86 -17.57 17.72
N GLY A 114 21.97 -17.83 19.02
CA GLY A 114 22.64 -16.95 19.98
C GLY A 114 24.12 -17.27 20.15
N ILE A 115 24.93 -16.29 20.54
CA ILE A 115 26.35 -16.51 20.87
C ILE A 115 26.47 -16.73 22.38
N PRO A 116 27.02 -17.86 22.87
CA PRO A 116 27.02 -18.21 24.29
C PRO A 116 27.51 -17.13 25.25
N HIS A 117 28.64 -16.45 24.96
CA HIS A 117 29.11 -15.40 25.87
C HIS A 117 28.14 -14.22 25.96
N THR A 118 27.53 -13.79 24.84
CA THR A 118 26.53 -12.71 24.85
C THR A 118 25.25 -13.10 25.58
N LEU A 119 24.86 -14.38 25.48
CA LEU A 119 23.70 -14.90 26.21
C LEU A 119 23.94 -14.87 27.73
N LEU A 120 25.16 -15.22 28.17
CA LEU A 120 25.58 -15.09 29.57
C LEU A 120 25.70 -13.63 30.03
N ASP A 121 26.01 -12.70 29.13
CA ASP A 121 26.00 -11.25 29.41
C ASP A 121 24.56 -10.68 29.55
N GLY A 122 23.53 -11.51 29.44
CA GLY A 122 22.13 -11.13 29.62
C GLY A 122 21.36 -10.84 28.33
N HIS A 123 21.98 -11.01 27.15
CA HIS A 123 21.24 -10.89 25.90
C HIS A 123 20.21 -12.02 25.75
N GLY A 124 18.97 -11.66 25.43
CA GLY A 124 17.86 -12.59 25.30
C GLY A 124 17.31 -12.70 23.88
N CYS A 125 16.03 -13.05 23.79
CA CYS A 125 15.32 -13.18 22.52
C CYS A 125 15.31 -11.83 21.75
N PRO A 126 15.81 -11.79 20.50
CA PRO A 126 15.89 -10.56 19.71
C PRO A 126 14.51 -9.99 19.38
N GLU A 127 13.50 -10.85 19.21
CA GLU A 127 12.12 -10.43 18.95
C GLU A 127 11.47 -9.78 20.16
N CYS A 128 11.64 -10.35 21.35
CA CYS A 128 11.22 -9.73 22.61
C CYS A 128 11.88 -8.36 22.82
N TYR A 129 13.20 -8.28 22.60
CA TYR A 129 13.94 -7.01 22.70
C TYR A 129 13.39 -5.99 21.70
N ARG A 130 13.22 -6.37 20.43
CA ARG A 130 12.71 -5.49 19.38
C ARG A 130 11.29 -4.98 19.67
N ARG A 131 10.44 -5.81 20.27
CA ARG A 131 9.08 -5.40 20.69
C ARG A 131 9.11 -4.33 21.79
N ILE A 132 10.08 -4.41 22.71
CA ILE A 132 10.25 -3.43 23.78
C ILE A 132 10.93 -2.16 23.26
N ALA A 133 12.02 -2.30 22.49
CA ALA A 133 12.80 -1.18 21.98
C ALA A 133 12.03 -0.28 21.00
N ASN A 134 11.05 -0.82 20.26
CA ASN A 134 10.19 -0.04 19.37
C ASN A 134 8.92 0.50 20.05
N ARG A 135 8.78 0.33 21.37
CA ARG A 135 7.64 0.85 22.11
C ARG A 135 7.92 2.28 22.52
N ARG A 136 7.39 3.24 21.74
CA ARG A 136 7.27 4.63 22.18
C ARG A 136 6.43 4.69 23.46
N THR A 137 6.84 5.53 24.40
CA THR A 137 6.03 5.90 25.55
C THR A 137 4.98 6.95 25.17
N GLU A 138 4.00 7.17 26.04
CA GLU A 138 2.98 8.22 25.84
C GLU A 138 3.63 9.61 25.82
N ASP A 139 4.59 9.89 26.69
CA ASP A 139 5.27 11.18 26.77
C ASP A 139 6.10 11.48 25.50
N GLU A 140 6.84 10.49 25.00
CA GLU A 140 7.58 10.60 23.74
C GLU A 140 6.64 10.87 22.57
N PHE A 141 5.52 10.12 22.50
CA PHE A 141 4.51 10.30 21.46
C PHE A 141 3.91 11.72 21.49
N LEU A 142 3.49 12.20 22.66
CA LEU A 142 2.90 13.52 22.81
C LEU A 142 3.91 14.64 22.50
N LYS A 143 5.19 14.45 22.85
CA LYS A 143 6.27 15.38 22.49
C LYS A 143 6.47 15.46 20.98
N GLU A 144 6.61 14.33 20.29
CA GLU A 144 6.74 14.29 18.82
C GLU A 144 5.54 14.94 18.11
N MET A 145 4.32 14.69 18.60
CA MET A 145 3.09 15.29 18.07
C MET A 145 3.10 16.81 18.19
N ARG A 146 3.46 17.36 19.35
CA ARG A 146 3.52 18.82 19.56
C ARG A 146 4.58 19.49 18.70
N GLU A 147 5.74 18.88 18.55
CA GLU A 147 6.85 19.43 17.75
C GLU A 147 6.51 19.48 16.26
N ARG A 148 5.80 18.48 15.74
CA ARG A 148 5.55 18.35 14.31
C ARG A 148 4.18 18.84 13.85
N PHE A 149 3.17 18.72 14.71
CA PHE A 149 1.79 19.07 14.41
C PHE A 149 1.18 19.92 15.55
N PRO A 150 1.69 21.15 15.76
CA PRO A 150 1.30 22.00 16.90
C PRO A 150 -0.19 22.40 16.90
N THR A 151 -0.89 22.23 15.78
CA THR A 151 -2.32 22.54 15.62
C THR A 151 -3.24 21.31 15.80
N ILE A 152 -2.68 20.17 16.20
CA ILE A 152 -3.40 18.92 16.39
C ILE A 152 -3.22 18.46 17.84
N HIS A 153 -4.33 18.31 18.56
CA HIS A 153 -4.32 17.78 19.91
C HIS A 153 -4.75 16.31 19.94
N VAL A 154 -4.17 15.54 20.86
CA VAL A 154 -4.53 14.15 21.11
C VAL A 154 -5.62 14.11 22.19
N LEU A 155 -6.72 13.41 21.93
CA LEU A 155 -7.88 13.33 22.84
C LEU A 155 -7.93 12.05 23.65
N SER A 156 -7.51 10.92 23.07
CA SER A 156 -7.53 9.62 23.75
C SER A 156 -6.14 9.14 24.12
N LYS A 157 -6.08 8.30 25.17
CA LYS A 157 -4.83 7.80 25.74
C LYS A 157 -4.02 7.02 24.72
N TYR A 158 -2.73 7.30 24.65
CA TYR A 158 -1.83 6.55 23.80
C TYR A 158 -1.41 5.23 24.45
N VAL A 159 -1.57 4.12 23.72
CA VAL A 159 -1.16 2.78 24.20
C VAL A 159 0.08 2.27 23.44
N ARG A 160 0.04 2.32 22.11
CA ARG A 160 1.11 1.91 21.19
C ARG A 160 0.84 2.43 19.78
N VAL A 161 1.87 2.44 18.92
CA VAL A 161 1.85 3.07 17.59
C VAL A 161 0.75 2.56 16.66
N ALA A 162 0.36 1.28 16.80
CA ALA A 162 -0.57 0.59 15.92
C ALA A 162 -2.04 0.63 16.42
N VAL A 163 -2.29 1.20 17.61
CA VAL A 163 -3.65 1.33 18.16
C VAL A 163 -4.20 2.69 17.79
N LYS A 164 -5.47 2.73 17.41
CA LYS A 164 -6.18 3.96 17.04
C LYS A 164 -6.22 4.93 18.22
N VAL A 165 -6.04 6.21 17.90
CA VAL A 165 -6.08 7.35 18.80
C VAL A 165 -6.96 8.42 18.17
N ASP A 166 -7.64 9.19 19.01
CA ASP A 166 -8.52 10.28 18.61
C ASP A 166 -7.79 11.61 18.66
N PHE A 167 -8.01 12.42 17.65
CA PHE A 167 -7.36 13.71 17.45
C PHE A 167 -8.42 14.77 17.19
N ALA A 168 -8.10 16.02 17.50
CA ALA A 168 -8.78 17.14 16.87
C ALA A 168 -7.83 18.24 16.44
N CYS A 169 -8.31 19.06 15.52
CA CYS A 169 -7.55 20.14 14.92
C CYS A 169 -8.04 21.49 15.45
N ASP A 170 -7.14 22.26 16.07
CA ASP A 170 -7.46 23.57 16.65
C ASP A 170 -7.83 24.62 15.59
N VAL A 171 -7.38 24.43 14.34
CA VAL A 171 -7.65 25.37 13.24
C VAL A 171 -9.08 25.26 12.71
N CYS A 172 -9.62 24.04 12.62
CA CYS A 172 -10.92 23.81 11.96
C CYS A 172 -11.95 23.05 12.83
N GLY A 173 -11.57 22.69 14.06
CA GLY A 173 -12.40 21.93 15.00
C GLY A 173 -12.73 20.50 14.56
N TYR A 174 -12.07 19.97 13.53
CA TYR A 174 -12.36 18.63 13.02
C TYR A 174 -11.80 17.55 13.94
N HIS A 175 -12.63 16.55 14.23
CA HIS A 175 -12.29 15.39 15.07
C HIS A 175 -12.12 14.16 14.20
N TRP A 176 -11.08 13.35 14.42
CA TRP A 176 -10.90 12.10 13.71
C TRP A 176 -10.11 11.07 14.51
N THR A 177 -10.31 9.81 14.15
CA THR A 177 -9.58 8.68 14.70
C THR A 177 -8.55 8.18 13.70
N ALA A 178 -7.30 8.00 14.11
CA ALA A 178 -6.23 7.50 13.25
C ALA A 178 -5.20 6.69 14.02
N ILE A 179 -4.36 5.94 13.30
CA ILE A 179 -3.25 5.18 13.88
C ILE A 179 -2.04 6.12 13.98
N PRO A 180 -1.43 6.33 15.16
CA PRO A 180 -0.27 7.21 15.35
C PRO A 180 0.87 7.01 14.33
N ASP A 181 1.18 5.75 13.99
CA ASP A 181 2.22 5.42 13.02
C ASP A 181 2.00 6.07 11.65
N THR A 182 0.73 6.14 11.21
CA THR A 182 0.37 6.76 9.91
C THR A 182 0.53 8.29 9.92
N ILE A 183 0.39 8.91 11.09
CA ILE A 183 0.56 10.36 11.25
C ILE A 183 2.05 10.69 11.34
N LEU A 184 2.81 9.97 12.16
CA LEU A 184 4.22 10.25 12.43
C LEU A 184 5.15 9.84 11.27
N ASN A 185 4.90 8.76 10.55
CA ASN A 185 5.83 8.33 9.48
C ASN A 185 5.68 9.12 8.18
N ASN A 186 4.59 9.87 8.00
CA ASN A 186 4.33 10.62 6.76
C ASN A 186 4.50 12.13 6.96
N LYS A 187 5.37 12.75 6.15
CA LYS A 187 5.70 14.18 6.23
C LYS A 187 4.53 15.11 5.88
N ASN A 188 3.60 14.62 5.06
CA ASN A 188 2.42 15.38 4.61
C ASN A 188 1.15 14.98 5.38
N SER A 189 1.30 14.33 6.53
CA SER A 189 0.19 14.07 7.44
C SER A 189 -0.27 15.37 8.11
N GLY A 190 -1.51 15.36 8.61
CA GLY A 190 -2.11 16.50 9.28
C GLY A 190 -3.61 16.35 9.41
N CYS A 191 -4.30 17.44 9.71
CA CYS A 191 -5.76 17.44 9.73
C CYS A 191 -6.31 17.11 8.32
N PRO A 192 -7.07 16.02 8.16
CA PRO A 192 -7.57 15.62 6.86
C PRO A 192 -8.58 16.63 6.31
N LYS A 193 -9.31 17.36 7.17
CA LYS A 193 -10.25 18.40 6.73
C LYS A 193 -9.52 19.61 6.13
N CYS A 194 -8.47 20.10 6.78
CA CYS A 194 -7.63 21.17 6.26
C CYS A 194 -6.94 20.77 4.94
N ALA A 195 -6.58 19.49 4.79
CA ALA A 195 -5.99 18.96 3.56
C ALA A 195 -7.01 18.65 2.45
N GLY A 196 -8.31 18.86 2.66
CA GLY A 196 -9.36 18.51 1.70
C GLY A 196 -9.56 17.00 1.49
N ARG A 197 -9.08 16.18 2.43
CA ARG A 197 -9.13 14.70 2.41
C ARG A 197 -10.04 14.12 3.48
N ALA A 198 -10.78 14.96 4.22
CA ALA A 198 -11.73 14.50 5.22
C ALA A 198 -12.82 13.65 4.56
N HIS A 199 -13.17 12.56 5.23
CA HIS A 199 -14.36 11.80 4.89
C HIS A 199 -15.58 12.68 5.18
N ILE A 200 -16.43 12.87 4.19
CA ILE A 200 -17.69 13.60 4.36
C ILE A 200 -18.67 12.62 4.99
N LEU A 201 -19.21 12.97 6.15
CA LEU A 201 -20.22 12.16 6.81
C LEU A 201 -21.51 12.13 5.97
N GLU A 202 -22.30 11.07 6.11
CA GLU A 202 -23.59 10.95 5.40
C GLU A 202 -24.53 12.12 5.73
N SER A 203 -24.56 12.57 6.99
CA SER A 203 -25.33 13.74 7.41
C SER A 203 -24.89 15.03 6.73
N GLU A 204 -23.58 15.26 6.63
CA GLU A 204 -23.02 16.41 5.93
C GLU A 204 -23.31 16.35 4.42
N MET A 205 -23.26 15.16 3.83
CA MET A 205 -23.64 14.93 2.43
C MET A 205 -25.10 15.30 2.18
N ILE A 206 -26.02 14.85 3.04
CA ILE A 206 -27.46 15.14 2.94
C ILE A 206 -27.70 16.65 3.03
N GLU A 207 -27.00 17.35 3.92
CA GLU A 207 -27.14 18.80 4.05
C GLU A 207 -26.65 19.54 2.81
N ARG A 208 -25.48 19.16 2.27
CA ARG A 208 -24.98 19.71 1.00
C ARG A 208 -25.94 19.42 -0.17
N LEU A 209 -26.54 18.24 -0.20
CA LEU A 209 -27.49 17.83 -1.23
C LEU A 209 -28.73 18.75 -1.24
N ARG A 210 -29.24 19.12 -0.06
CA ARG A 210 -30.39 20.02 0.07
C ARG A 210 -30.12 21.41 -0.53
N THR A 211 -28.90 21.90 -0.37
CA THR A 211 -28.49 23.23 -0.88
C THR A 211 -28.24 23.22 -2.38
N VAL A 212 -27.56 22.19 -2.91
CA VAL A 212 -27.16 22.16 -4.32
C VAL A 212 -28.27 21.66 -5.24
N SER A 213 -28.99 20.60 -4.83
CA SER A 213 -29.97 19.92 -5.67
C SER A 213 -31.29 19.68 -4.90
N PRO A 214 -32.08 20.73 -4.61
CA PRO A 214 -33.30 20.63 -3.78
C PRO A 214 -34.35 19.65 -4.32
N SER A 215 -34.34 19.44 -5.65
CA SER A 215 -35.22 18.55 -6.40
C SER A 215 -34.84 17.07 -6.32
N VAL A 216 -33.72 16.74 -5.66
CA VAL A 216 -33.22 15.38 -5.46
C VAL A 216 -33.40 14.98 -4.00
N GLU A 217 -33.86 13.75 -3.80
CA GLU A 217 -34.02 13.10 -2.50
C GLU A 217 -33.02 11.93 -2.41
N TYR A 218 -32.23 11.90 -1.34
CA TYR A 218 -31.36 10.77 -1.05
C TYR A 218 -32.17 9.62 -0.43
N LEU A 219 -31.97 8.39 -0.92
CA LEU A 219 -32.64 7.19 -0.40
C LEU A 219 -31.72 6.38 0.51
N SER A 220 -30.60 5.88 -0.01
CA SER A 220 -29.69 5.00 0.72
C SER A 220 -28.38 4.73 -0.03
N GLY A 221 -27.42 4.09 0.64
CA GLY A 221 -26.24 3.49 0.02
C GLY A 221 -24.97 4.35 0.03
N TYR A 222 -24.94 5.42 0.81
CA TYR A 222 -23.74 6.25 0.95
C TYR A 222 -22.57 5.47 1.59
N LYS A 223 -21.44 5.39 0.89
CA LYS A 223 -20.17 4.88 1.45
C LYS A 223 -19.09 5.97 1.45
N ASN A 224 -18.97 6.67 0.34
CA ASN A 224 -18.11 7.83 0.14
C ASN A 224 -18.61 8.65 -1.07
N ILE A 225 -17.99 9.80 -1.34
CA ILE A 225 -18.42 10.70 -2.43
C ILE A 225 -18.27 10.11 -3.84
N LEU A 226 -17.34 9.15 -4.04
CA LEU A 226 -17.11 8.52 -5.34
C LEU A 226 -17.99 7.28 -5.55
N SER A 227 -18.55 6.73 -4.46
CA SER A 227 -19.41 5.56 -4.53
C SER A 227 -20.81 5.90 -5.04
N HIS A 228 -21.41 4.93 -5.71
CA HIS A 228 -22.81 5.01 -6.14
C HIS A 228 -23.74 4.97 -4.93
N ALA A 229 -24.71 5.89 -4.92
CA ALA A 229 -25.81 5.95 -3.97
C ALA A 229 -27.14 6.06 -4.72
N ASN A 230 -28.24 5.71 -4.03
CA ASN A 230 -29.57 5.73 -4.60
C ASN A 230 -30.28 7.05 -4.32
N PHE A 231 -30.86 7.64 -5.35
CA PHE A 231 -31.56 8.92 -5.30
C PHE A 231 -32.94 8.81 -5.96
N LYS A 232 -33.83 9.75 -5.62
CA LYS A 232 -35.16 9.91 -6.18
C LYS A 232 -35.40 11.37 -6.58
N CYS A 233 -36.05 11.57 -7.71
CA CYS A 233 -36.42 12.91 -8.15
C CYS A 233 -37.73 13.29 -7.47
N LYS A 234 -37.77 14.44 -6.80
CA LYS A 234 -39.01 14.96 -6.22
C LYS A 234 -39.99 15.46 -7.28
N LYS A 235 -39.51 15.82 -8.48
CA LYS A 235 -40.37 16.28 -9.59
C LYS A 235 -41.11 15.13 -10.28
N CYS A 236 -40.38 14.15 -10.81
CA CYS A 236 -40.96 13.08 -11.62
C CYS A 236 -41.03 11.71 -10.92
N GLY A 237 -40.56 11.62 -9.67
CA GLY A 237 -40.54 10.37 -8.91
C GLY A 237 -39.50 9.33 -9.34
N TYR A 238 -38.77 9.58 -10.43
CA TYR A 238 -37.77 8.64 -10.98
C TYR A 238 -36.65 8.35 -9.97
N LYS A 239 -36.28 7.07 -9.86
CA LYS A 239 -35.21 6.59 -8.98
C LYS A 239 -33.99 6.20 -9.81
N TRP A 240 -32.80 6.59 -9.38
CA TRP A 240 -31.55 6.23 -10.07
C TRP A 240 -30.40 6.03 -9.10
N SER A 241 -29.34 5.39 -9.59
CA SER A 241 -28.10 5.15 -8.87
C SER A 241 -26.96 5.89 -9.57
N THR A 242 -26.25 6.75 -8.85
CA THR A 242 -25.09 7.48 -9.39
C THR A 242 -24.10 7.84 -8.30
N ALA A 243 -22.88 8.22 -8.68
CA ALA A 243 -21.88 8.71 -7.75
C ALA A 243 -22.35 10.00 -7.05
N VAL A 244 -22.14 10.08 -5.73
CA VAL A 244 -22.63 11.20 -4.91
C VAL A 244 -22.02 12.53 -5.34
N ASN A 245 -20.74 12.54 -5.72
CA ASN A 245 -20.05 13.73 -6.23
C ASN A 245 -20.69 14.30 -7.50
N SER A 246 -21.34 13.47 -8.33
CA SER A 246 -22.06 13.92 -9.52
C SER A 246 -23.29 14.75 -9.13
N VAL A 247 -24.06 14.27 -8.15
CA VAL A 247 -25.26 14.98 -7.67
C VAL A 247 -24.89 16.25 -6.89
N LEU A 248 -23.82 16.19 -6.08
CA LEU A 248 -23.27 17.36 -5.40
C LEU A 248 -22.59 18.35 -6.36
N GLY A 249 -22.24 17.92 -7.57
CA GLY A 249 -21.78 18.77 -8.66
C GLY A 249 -22.91 19.45 -9.45
N GLY A 250 -24.17 19.21 -9.07
CA GLY A 250 -25.35 19.81 -9.70
C GLY A 250 -25.99 18.96 -10.81
N HIS A 251 -25.49 17.76 -11.09
CA HIS A 251 -26.15 16.84 -12.03
C HIS A 251 -27.40 16.24 -11.39
N GLY A 252 -28.56 16.64 -11.90
CA GLY A 252 -29.87 16.27 -11.36
C GLY A 252 -30.42 14.94 -11.88
N CYS A 253 -31.74 14.81 -11.88
CA CYS A 253 -32.42 13.61 -12.36
C CYS A 253 -32.18 13.42 -13.86
N PRO A 254 -31.69 12.26 -14.31
CA PRO A 254 -31.45 12.01 -15.74
C PRO A 254 -32.74 11.99 -16.56
N LYS A 255 -33.90 11.65 -15.96
CA LYS A 255 -35.20 11.71 -16.65
C LYS A 255 -35.65 13.16 -16.91
N CYS A 256 -35.39 14.07 -15.98
CA CYS A 256 -35.75 15.50 -16.08
C CYS A 256 -34.67 16.37 -16.75
N CYS A 257 -33.45 15.86 -16.92
CA CYS A 257 -32.38 16.54 -17.66
C CYS A 257 -32.48 16.31 -19.18
N SER A 258 -33.63 15.86 -19.68
CA SER A 258 -33.93 15.86 -21.11
C SER A 258 -34.05 17.29 -21.64
N SER A 259 -33.79 17.50 -22.94
CA SER A 259 -34.03 18.80 -23.55
C SER A 259 -35.49 19.24 -23.33
N HIS A 260 -35.76 20.55 -23.23
CA HIS A 260 -37.14 21.06 -23.04
C HIS A 260 -38.10 20.48 -24.11
N GLY A 261 -37.59 20.22 -25.31
CA GLY A 261 -38.31 19.56 -26.40
C GLY A 261 -38.68 18.11 -26.12
N GLU A 262 -37.72 17.28 -25.71
CA GLU A 262 -37.97 15.90 -25.31
C GLU A 262 -38.92 15.81 -24.10
N GLU A 263 -38.85 16.76 -23.16
CA GLU A 263 -39.78 16.82 -22.02
C GLU A 263 -41.22 17.04 -22.49
N LYS A 264 -41.42 17.92 -23.49
CA LYS A 264 -42.74 18.17 -24.08
C LYS A 264 -43.30 16.93 -24.79
N VAL A 265 -42.45 16.19 -25.51
CA VAL A 265 -42.82 14.91 -26.12
C VAL A 265 -43.17 13.86 -25.05
N CYS A 266 -42.38 13.76 -23.97
CA CYS A 266 -42.69 12.87 -22.84
C CYS A 266 -44.07 13.18 -22.25
N ASN A 267 -44.33 14.46 -21.94
CA ASN A 267 -45.57 14.89 -21.32
C ASN A 267 -46.80 14.58 -22.20
N TYR A 268 -46.68 14.74 -23.52
CA TYR A 268 -47.73 14.36 -24.46
C TYR A 268 -47.97 12.85 -24.46
N LEU A 269 -46.92 12.03 -24.54
CA LEU A 269 -47.07 10.57 -24.57
C LEU A 269 -47.65 10.04 -23.25
N ASP A 270 -47.19 10.58 -22.12
CA ASP A 270 -47.68 10.23 -20.78
C ASP A 270 -49.17 10.64 -20.62
N SER A 271 -49.58 11.83 -21.07
CA SER A 271 -50.97 12.31 -20.95
C SER A 271 -51.97 11.54 -21.82
N HIS A 272 -51.51 10.96 -22.93
CA HIS A 272 -52.31 10.12 -23.83
C HIS A 272 -52.22 8.63 -23.50
N GLY A 273 -51.51 8.25 -22.43
CA GLY A 273 -51.37 6.86 -22.00
C GLY A 273 -50.64 5.98 -23.02
N ILE A 274 -49.70 6.55 -23.78
CA ILE A 274 -48.93 5.84 -24.80
C ILE A 274 -47.64 5.30 -24.16
N ASP A 275 -47.44 3.99 -24.19
CA ASP A 275 -46.19 3.37 -23.72
C ASP A 275 -45.04 3.62 -24.71
N TYR A 276 -43.90 4.10 -24.20
CA TYR A 276 -42.70 4.36 -24.99
C TYR A 276 -41.40 3.95 -24.27
N ILE A 277 -40.35 3.76 -25.06
CA ILE A 277 -38.98 3.50 -24.60
C ILE A 277 -38.09 4.66 -25.05
N ARG A 278 -37.32 5.24 -24.12
CA ARG A 278 -36.40 6.34 -24.41
C ARG A 278 -35.03 5.82 -24.87
N GLU A 279 -34.34 6.62 -25.70
CA GLU A 279 -32.98 6.33 -26.21
C GLU A 279 -32.85 4.91 -26.80
N TYR A 280 -33.89 4.43 -27.48
CA TYR A 280 -33.96 3.06 -27.96
C TYR A 280 -32.94 2.80 -29.07
N ARG A 281 -32.28 1.64 -29.03
CA ARG A 281 -31.22 1.27 -29.98
C ARG A 281 -31.57 -0.03 -30.66
N PHE A 282 -31.77 0.03 -31.98
CA PHE A 282 -31.89 -1.19 -32.78
C PHE A 282 -30.50 -1.82 -32.96
N LYS A 283 -30.43 -3.15 -32.85
CA LYS A 283 -29.14 -3.88 -32.94
C LYS A 283 -28.45 -3.66 -34.29
N ASP A 284 -29.24 -3.53 -35.34
CA ASP A 284 -28.77 -3.48 -36.73
C ASP A 284 -28.66 -2.04 -37.27
N CYS A 285 -29.16 -1.03 -36.53
CA CYS A 285 -28.99 0.39 -36.88
C CYS A 285 -27.71 0.94 -36.24
N LYS A 286 -26.60 0.97 -36.98
CA LYS A 286 -25.30 1.42 -36.47
C LYS A 286 -24.52 2.26 -37.49
N ASN A 287 -23.71 3.19 -36.98
CA ASN A 287 -22.63 3.82 -37.74
C ASN A 287 -21.29 3.19 -37.29
N GLU A 288 -20.72 3.66 -36.19
CA GLU A 288 -19.62 2.98 -35.45
C GLU A 288 -20.14 2.24 -34.21
N ARG A 289 -21.19 2.80 -33.60
CA ARG A 289 -21.97 2.23 -32.49
C ARG A 289 -23.45 2.26 -32.88
N GLN A 290 -24.27 1.51 -32.16
CA GLN A 290 -25.73 1.53 -32.33
C GLN A 290 -26.27 2.95 -32.16
N LEU A 291 -27.13 3.39 -33.08
CA LEU A 291 -27.69 4.74 -33.07
C LEU A 291 -28.90 4.77 -32.13
N PRO A 292 -28.94 5.68 -31.14
CA PRO A 292 -30.09 5.85 -30.26
C PRO A 292 -31.18 6.65 -30.95
N PHE A 293 -32.44 6.28 -30.73
CA PHE A 293 -33.62 7.07 -31.07
C PHE A 293 -34.23 7.68 -29.81
N ASP A 294 -34.63 8.95 -29.83
CA ASP A 294 -35.09 9.65 -28.62
C ASP A 294 -36.27 8.93 -27.96
N PHE A 295 -37.24 8.51 -28.78
CA PHE A 295 -38.38 7.69 -28.35
C PHE A 295 -38.69 6.58 -29.36
N TYR A 296 -39.08 5.41 -28.85
CA TYR A 296 -39.66 4.32 -29.62
C TYR A 296 -40.96 3.87 -28.98
N ILE A 297 -42.01 3.74 -29.79
CA ILE A 297 -43.36 3.31 -29.39
C ILE A 297 -43.58 1.92 -29.99
N PRO A 298 -43.40 0.83 -29.22
CA PRO A 298 -43.48 -0.54 -29.74
C PRO A 298 -44.86 -0.88 -30.32
N SER A 299 -45.93 -0.39 -29.69
CA SER A 299 -47.32 -0.67 -30.08
C SER A 299 -47.67 -0.16 -31.47
N LYS A 300 -47.04 0.93 -31.91
CA LYS A 300 -47.28 1.58 -33.21
C LYS A 300 -46.10 1.46 -34.18
N ASN A 301 -45.07 0.68 -33.82
CA ASN A 301 -43.80 0.57 -34.53
C ASN A 301 -43.27 1.93 -35.04
N THR A 302 -43.23 2.92 -34.15
CA THR A 302 -42.94 4.32 -34.48
C THR A 302 -41.79 4.86 -33.64
N CYS A 303 -40.82 5.50 -34.27
CA CYS A 303 -39.75 6.27 -33.63
C CYS A 303 -40.06 7.77 -33.68
N ILE A 304 -39.68 8.51 -32.63
CA ILE A 304 -39.75 9.97 -32.57
C ILE A 304 -38.36 10.52 -32.26
N GLU A 305 -37.94 11.55 -33.00
CA GLU A 305 -36.71 12.32 -32.79
C GLU A 305 -37.06 13.80 -32.59
N TYR A 306 -36.44 14.44 -31.60
CA TYR A 306 -36.50 15.88 -31.42
C TYR A 306 -35.19 16.52 -31.88
N ASP A 307 -35.21 17.13 -33.07
CA ASP A 307 -34.01 17.65 -33.72
C ASP A 307 -33.65 19.05 -33.20
N GLY A 308 -32.62 19.12 -32.36
CA GLY A 308 -32.03 20.39 -31.90
C GLY A 308 -31.34 21.20 -33.00
N GLN A 309 -30.88 22.42 -32.67
CA GLN A 309 -30.17 23.32 -33.61
C GLN A 309 -28.99 22.66 -34.34
N GLN A 310 -28.27 21.76 -33.67
CA GLN A 310 -27.13 21.02 -34.23
C GLN A 310 -27.47 20.09 -35.40
N HIS A 311 -28.75 19.80 -35.65
CA HIS A 311 -29.20 19.06 -36.84
C HIS A 311 -29.32 19.94 -38.09
N PHE A 312 -29.36 21.27 -37.91
CA PHE A 312 -29.59 22.24 -38.99
C PHE A 312 -28.38 23.13 -39.26
N MET A 313 -27.52 23.34 -38.26
CA MET A 313 -26.32 24.17 -38.42
C MET A 313 -25.17 23.75 -37.48
N PRO A 314 -23.92 24.14 -37.79
CA PRO A 314 -22.79 23.97 -36.86
C PRO A 314 -22.99 24.80 -35.59
N VAL A 315 -23.06 24.14 -34.43
CA VAL A 315 -23.25 24.81 -33.13
C VAL A 315 -21.99 24.65 -32.27
N ARG A 316 -21.56 25.74 -31.62
CA ARG A 316 -20.45 25.73 -30.65
C ARG A 316 -20.99 25.69 -29.22
N PHE A 317 -20.98 24.50 -28.62
CA PHE A 317 -21.47 24.29 -27.24
C PHE A 317 -20.49 24.72 -26.14
N SER A 318 -19.23 25.03 -26.49
CA SER A 318 -18.21 25.49 -25.54
C SER A 318 -17.26 26.48 -26.20
N LYS A 319 -16.69 27.39 -25.41
CA LYS A 319 -15.64 28.34 -25.83
C LYS A 319 -14.36 27.64 -26.32
N SER A 320 -14.19 26.36 -26.00
CA SER A 320 -13.04 25.54 -26.41
C SER A 320 -13.19 24.86 -27.77
N VAL A 321 -14.37 24.92 -28.41
CA VAL A 321 -14.64 24.24 -29.68
C VAL A 321 -14.28 25.15 -30.86
N THR A 322 -13.43 24.66 -31.76
CA THR A 322 -13.03 25.41 -32.95
C THR A 322 -14.13 25.39 -34.04
N GLU A 323 -14.03 26.30 -34.99
CA GLU A 323 -14.95 26.34 -36.14
C GLU A 323 -14.94 25.05 -36.94
N SER A 324 -13.75 24.50 -37.19
CA SER A 324 -13.55 23.24 -37.89
C SER A 324 -14.21 22.07 -37.16
N ASP A 325 -14.14 22.04 -35.82
CA ASP A 325 -14.77 20.98 -35.02
C ASP A 325 -16.29 21.06 -35.06
N SER A 326 -16.86 22.26 -35.10
CA SER A 326 -18.32 22.43 -35.23
C SER A 326 -18.84 21.95 -36.59
N ILE A 327 -18.09 22.21 -37.67
CA ILE A 327 -18.45 21.77 -39.03
C ILE A 327 -18.32 20.26 -39.18
N SER A 328 -17.26 19.65 -38.63
CA SER A 328 -17.08 18.19 -38.69
C SER A 328 -18.15 17.46 -37.89
N THR A 329 -18.53 17.99 -36.72
CA THR A 329 -19.61 17.47 -35.89
C THR A 329 -20.96 17.54 -36.61
N TYR A 330 -21.26 18.66 -37.27
CA TYR A 330 -22.46 18.83 -38.07
C TYR A 330 -22.55 17.80 -39.20
N LYS A 331 -21.48 17.62 -39.99
CA LYS A 331 -21.43 16.60 -41.05
C LYS A 331 -21.63 15.18 -40.52
N SER A 332 -21.03 14.87 -39.36
CA SER A 332 -21.22 13.58 -38.69
C SER A 332 -22.66 13.37 -38.26
N GLN A 333 -23.32 14.41 -37.76
CA GLN A 333 -24.73 14.36 -37.37
C GLN A 333 -25.64 14.13 -38.58
N GLN A 334 -25.45 14.87 -39.69
CA GLN A 334 -26.21 14.66 -40.93
C GLN A 334 -26.08 13.21 -41.45
N LYS A 335 -24.89 12.62 -41.36
CA LYS A 335 -24.67 11.21 -41.74
C LYS A 335 -25.49 10.26 -40.87
N LYS A 336 -25.49 10.47 -39.54
CA LYS A 336 -26.28 9.63 -38.61
C LYS A 336 -27.77 9.76 -38.89
N ASP A 337 -28.25 10.96 -39.15
CA ASP A 337 -29.65 11.24 -39.45
C ASP A 337 -30.10 10.55 -40.75
N SER A 338 -29.26 10.54 -41.79
CA SER A 338 -29.53 9.79 -43.03
C SER A 338 -29.64 8.29 -42.75
N LEU A 339 -28.69 7.73 -41.99
CA LEU A 339 -28.70 6.31 -41.62
C LEU A 339 -29.95 5.91 -40.82
N LYS A 340 -30.38 6.75 -39.87
CA LYS A 340 -31.63 6.52 -39.11
C LYS A 340 -32.85 6.51 -40.04
N THR A 341 -32.92 7.48 -40.95
CA THR A 341 -34.03 7.63 -41.90
C THR A 341 -34.09 6.43 -42.86
N GLU A 342 -32.96 6.06 -43.45
CA GLU A 342 -32.83 4.89 -44.31
C GLU A 342 -33.19 3.60 -43.57
N TYR A 343 -32.72 3.44 -42.33
CA TYR A 343 -33.04 2.26 -41.53
C TYR A 343 -34.54 2.15 -41.24
N CYS A 344 -35.19 3.25 -40.86
CA CYS A 344 -36.63 3.25 -40.60
C CYS A 344 -37.42 2.91 -41.86
N ASN A 345 -37.05 3.50 -43.01
CA ASN A 345 -37.69 3.24 -44.30
C ASN A 345 -37.55 1.76 -44.73
N HIS A 346 -36.36 1.17 -44.61
CA HIS A 346 -36.13 -0.22 -44.99
C HIS A 346 -36.85 -1.23 -44.09
N ASN A 347 -37.06 -0.91 -42.81
CA ASN A 347 -37.67 -1.82 -41.83
C ASN A 347 -39.17 -1.53 -41.61
N GLY A 348 -39.78 -0.63 -42.40
CA GLY A 348 -41.19 -0.26 -42.24
C GLY A 348 -41.51 0.37 -40.87
N ILE A 349 -40.53 1.05 -40.26
CA ILE A 349 -40.69 1.77 -38.99
C ILE A 349 -41.06 3.21 -39.33
N LYS A 350 -42.14 3.73 -38.74
CA LYS A 350 -42.54 5.13 -38.94
C LYS A 350 -41.60 6.03 -38.16
N LEU A 351 -40.96 7.01 -38.81
CA LEU A 351 -40.08 7.98 -38.16
C LEU A 351 -40.72 9.37 -38.16
N ILE A 352 -40.97 9.92 -36.98
CA ILE A 352 -41.48 11.28 -36.78
C ILE A 352 -40.31 12.15 -36.31
N ARG A 353 -40.00 13.21 -37.05
CA ARG A 353 -38.95 14.18 -36.69
C ARG A 353 -39.61 15.51 -36.34
N ILE A 354 -39.32 16.02 -35.16
CA ILE A 354 -39.84 17.30 -34.66
C ILE A 354 -38.68 18.28 -34.60
N PRO A 355 -38.64 19.32 -35.46
CA PRO A 355 -37.58 20.31 -35.43
C PRO A 355 -37.70 21.23 -34.22
N TYR A 356 -36.58 21.72 -33.71
CA TYR A 356 -36.57 22.64 -32.56
C TYR A 356 -37.35 23.94 -32.79
N THR A 357 -37.57 24.33 -34.05
CA THR A 357 -38.35 25.51 -34.45
C THR A 357 -39.85 25.34 -34.20
N ASP A 358 -40.34 24.11 -34.11
CA ASP A 358 -41.76 23.78 -33.90
C ASP A 358 -42.07 23.40 -32.45
N PHE A 359 -41.28 23.91 -31.50
CA PHE A 359 -41.44 23.63 -30.06
C PHE A 359 -42.88 23.86 -29.56
N ASP A 360 -43.56 24.92 -30.03
CA ASP A 360 -44.94 25.22 -29.62
C ASP A 360 -45.98 24.31 -30.27
N ASN A 361 -45.66 23.69 -31.41
CA ASN A 361 -46.56 22.85 -32.20
C ASN A 361 -46.38 21.34 -31.96
N VAL A 362 -45.52 20.93 -31.03
CA VAL A 362 -45.22 19.53 -30.72
C VAL A 362 -46.48 18.68 -30.55
N GLU A 363 -47.46 19.16 -29.76
CA GLU A 363 -48.71 18.44 -29.49
C GLU A 363 -49.52 18.25 -30.77
N ASN A 364 -49.72 19.30 -31.55
CA ASN A 364 -50.44 19.25 -32.84
C ASN A 364 -49.79 18.31 -33.86
N ILE A 365 -48.46 18.22 -33.87
CA ILE A 365 -47.72 17.32 -34.78
C ILE A 365 -47.93 15.87 -34.35
N LEU A 366 -47.85 15.59 -33.05
CA LEU A 366 -48.06 14.26 -32.51
C LEU A 366 -49.53 13.83 -32.67
N ASP A 367 -50.49 14.73 -32.48
CA ASP A 367 -51.91 14.49 -32.70
C ASP A 367 -52.17 13.99 -34.13
N LYS A 368 -51.64 14.66 -35.16
CA LYS A 368 -51.80 14.21 -36.57
C LYS A 368 -51.33 12.78 -36.84
N HIS A 369 -50.49 12.23 -35.98
CA HIS A 369 -49.93 10.90 -36.14
C HIS A 369 -50.52 9.85 -35.20
N PHE A 370 -51.17 10.27 -34.12
CA PHE A 370 -51.70 9.40 -33.08
C PHE A 370 -53.20 9.55 -32.81
N SER A 371 -53.87 10.50 -33.48
CA SER A 371 -55.35 10.62 -33.57
C SER A 371 -56.00 9.42 -34.22
#